data_AF-A0A850KLE9-F1
#
_entry.id   AF-A0A850KLE9-F1
#
_cell.length_a   1.000
_cell.length_b   1.000
_cell.length_c   1.000
_cell.angle_alpha   90.00
_cell.angle_beta   90.00
_cell.angle_gamma   90.00
#
_symmetry.space_group_name_H-M   'P 1'
#
loop_
_entity.id
_entity.type
_entity.pdbx_description
1 polymer ?
#
loop_
_entity_poly.entity_id
_entity_poly.type
_entity_poly.pdbx_seq_one_letter_code
_entity_poly.pdbx_strand_id
1 'polypeptide(L)' 'SFIDDLGADSLDTVELVMAFEEEFGCEIPDDAAEKILNVKDAIDFIEANG' A
#
# COMPACT_ATOMS: atom_id res chain seq x y z
N SER A 1 -6.53 3.60 -11.51
CA SER A 1 -5.97 3.11 -10.23
C SER A 1 -4.93 4.13 -9.77
N PHE A 2 -4.64 4.32 -8.47
CA PHE A 2 -3.59 5.29 -8.06
C PHE A 2 -2.23 4.89 -8.65
N ILE A 3 -2.02 3.60 -8.80
CA ILE A 3 -0.89 2.97 -9.49
C ILE A 3 -0.83 3.43 -10.96
N ASP A 4 -1.97 3.44 -11.67
CA ASP A 4 -2.04 3.98 -13.04
C ASP A 4 -1.89 5.50 -13.10
N ASP A 5 -2.38 6.24 -12.09
CA ASP A 5 -2.32 7.72 -12.04
C ASP A 5 -0.90 8.24 -11.72
N LEU A 6 -0.10 7.46 -10.98
CA LEU A 6 1.32 7.72 -10.75
C LEU A 6 2.23 7.14 -11.85
N GLY A 7 1.69 6.30 -12.74
CA GLY A 7 2.48 5.51 -13.68
C GLY A 7 3.41 4.52 -12.99
N ALA A 8 3.04 4.12 -11.77
CA ALA A 8 3.80 3.23 -10.90
C ALA A 8 3.70 1.81 -11.48
N ASP A 9 4.84 1.22 -11.83
CA ASP A 9 4.89 -0.17 -12.27
C ASP A 9 4.76 -1.10 -11.04
N SER A 10 4.60 -2.41 -11.25
CA SER A 10 4.44 -3.37 -10.14
C SER A 10 5.57 -3.34 -9.09
N LEU A 11 6.73 -2.80 -9.43
CA LEU A 11 7.86 -2.59 -8.51
C LEU A 11 7.65 -1.39 -7.57
N ASP A 12 7.07 -0.30 -8.07
CA ASP A 12 6.83 0.92 -7.30
C ASP A 12 5.78 0.66 -6.19
N THR A 13 4.86 -0.28 -6.42
CA THR A 13 3.88 -0.70 -5.40
C THR A 13 4.53 -1.37 -4.20
N VAL A 14 5.59 -2.15 -4.42
CA VAL A 14 6.31 -2.86 -3.35
C VAL A 14 7.09 -1.87 -2.50
N GLU A 15 7.78 -0.90 -3.13
CA GLU A 15 8.50 0.15 -2.40
C GLU A 15 7.53 1.03 -1.58
N LEU A 16 6.35 1.32 -2.10
CA LEU A 16 5.35 2.15 -1.42
C LEU A 16 4.73 1.45 -0.21
N VAL A 17 4.48 0.15 -0.31
CA VAL A 17 4.02 -0.68 0.82
C VAL A 17 5.09 -0.75 1.91
N MET A 18 6.35 -1.03 1.55
CA MET A 18 7.47 -1.03 2.50
C MET A 18 7.64 0.31 3.22
N ALA A 19 7.47 1.44 2.51
CA ALA A 19 7.54 2.76 3.12
C ALA A 19 6.40 2.99 4.14
N PHE A 20 5.20 2.47 3.87
CA PHE A 20 4.11 2.52 4.83
C PHE A 20 4.35 1.62 6.05
N GLU A 21 4.89 0.42 5.86
CA GLU A 21 5.27 -0.48 6.96
C GLU A 21 6.28 0.18 7.90
N GLU A 22 7.32 0.85 7.37
CA GLU A 22 8.29 1.59 8.18
C GLU A 22 7.69 2.83 8.86
N GLU A 23 6.93 3.66 8.13
CA GLU A 23 6.37 4.91 8.67
C GLU A 23 5.33 4.66 9.76
N PHE A 24 4.47 3.65 9.56
CA PHE A 24 3.39 3.32 10.50
C PHE A 24 3.78 2.20 11.48
N GLY A 25 4.94 1.57 11.31
CA GLY A 25 5.39 0.45 12.14
C GLY A 25 4.47 -0.77 12.06
N CYS A 26 3.81 -0.97 10.92
CA CYS A 26 2.88 -2.07 10.68
C CYS A 26 3.47 -3.09 9.69
N GLU A 27 2.85 -4.26 9.60
CA GLU A 27 3.23 -5.31 8.64
C GLU A 27 2.03 -5.52 7.72
N ILE A 28 2.20 -5.26 6.42
CA ILE A 28 1.17 -5.38 5.40
C ILE A 28 1.43 -6.69 4.65
N PRO A 29 0.59 -7.72 4.83
CA PRO A 29 0.78 -8.99 4.13
C PRO A 29 0.61 -8.80 2.61
N ASP A 30 1.37 -9.58 1.83
CA ASP A 30 1.33 -9.53 0.35
C ASP A 30 -0.11 -9.62 -0.20
N ASP A 31 -0.96 -10.47 0.37
CA ASP A 31 -2.37 -10.63 -0.01
C ASP A 31 -3.21 -9.34 0.16
N ALA A 32 -2.80 -8.47 1.09
CA ALA A 32 -3.40 -7.15 1.31
C ALA A 32 -2.74 -6.10 0.40
N ALA A 33 -1.42 -6.15 0.23
CA ALA A 33 -0.68 -5.29 -0.69
C ALA A 33 -1.21 -5.43 -2.13
N GLU A 34 -1.50 -6.66 -2.60
CA GLU A 34 -2.11 -6.92 -3.91
C GLU A 34 -3.52 -6.32 -4.06
N LYS A 35 -4.21 -6.05 -2.95
CA LYS A 35 -5.55 -5.45 -2.93
C LYS A 35 -5.53 -3.94 -2.75
N ILE A 36 -4.41 -3.37 -2.32
CA ILE A 36 -4.22 -1.92 -2.20
C ILE A 36 -3.96 -1.37 -3.61
N LEU A 37 -5.03 -0.95 -4.28
CA LEU A 37 -4.96 -0.40 -5.64
C LEU A 37 -4.95 1.14 -5.62
N ASN A 38 -5.42 1.72 -4.52
CA ASN A 38 -5.49 3.16 -4.35
C ASN A 38 -5.14 3.61 -2.93
N VAL A 39 -4.86 4.91 -2.75
CA VAL A 39 -4.50 5.50 -1.44
C VAL A 39 -5.60 5.28 -0.41
N LYS A 40 -6.87 5.26 -0.82
CA LYS A 40 -7.97 5.00 0.10
C LYS A 40 -7.91 3.56 0.62
N ASP A 41 -7.60 2.57 -0.22
CA ASP A 41 -7.44 1.18 0.22
C ASP A 41 -6.28 1.06 1.24
N ALA A 42 -5.19 1.80 1.02
CA ALA A 42 -4.06 1.83 1.96
C ALA A 42 -4.46 2.45 3.31
N ILE A 43 -5.16 3.60 3.28
CA ILE A 43 -5.66 4.28 4.48
C ILE A 43 -6.66 3.40 5.22
N ASP A 44 -7.64 2.82 4.52
CA ASP A 44 -8.66 1.94 5.08
C ASP A 44 -8.00 0.71 5.75
N PHE A 45 -6.91 0.18 5.16
CA PHE A 45 -6.13 -0.93 5.75
C PHE A 45 -5.40 -0.53 7.03
N ILE A 46 -4.76 0.65 7.03
CA ILE A 46 -4.04 1.18 8.19
C ILE A 46 -5.02 1.52 9.31
N GLU A 47 -6.15 2.16 9.02
CA GLU A 47 -7.19 2.48 10.02
C GLU A 47 -7.84 1.22 10.62
N ALA A 48 -7.93 0.12 9.87
CA ALA A 48 -8.49 -1.13 10.36
C ALA A 48 -7.54 -1.95 11.25
N ASN A 49 -6.23 -1.72 11.16
CA ASN A 49 -5.20 -2.48 11.88
C ASN A 49 -4.35 -1.64 12.86
N GLY A 50 -4.57 -0.32 12.93
CA GLY A 50 -3.96 0.63 13.87
C GLY A 50 -4.69 0.77 15.21
#